data_AF-W9SEQ9-F1
#
_entry.id   AF-W9SEQ9-F1
#
_cell.length_a   1.000
_cell.length_b   1.000
_cell.length_c   1.000
_cell.angle_alpha   90.00
_cell.angle_beta   90.00
_cell.angle_gamma   90.00
#
_symmetry.space_group_name_H-M   'P 1'
#
loop_
_entity.id
_entity.type
_entity.pdbx_description
1 polymer ?
#
loop_
_entity_poly.entity_id
_entity_poly.type
_entity_poly.pdbx_seq_one_letter_code
_entity_poly.pdbx_strand_id
1 'polypeptide(L)'
;MAPIQFPHMVFLYGIPDIAKNHQVRKKYTIQLGENELVLKELDLLKEDANVYKLIGPVLVKQDLAEANANVRKRIEYISAELKRLDAALQDLEEKQNSKKEAILKVQPRIQSLQAGKAKD
;
A
#
# COMPACT_ATOMS: atom_id res chain seq x y z
N MET A 1 20.83 -32.51 -6.15
CA MET A 1 20.18 -31.19 -6.02
C MET A 1 19.05 -31.13 -7.04
N ALA A 2 17.79 -31.13 -6.60
CA ALA A 2 16.65 -31.02 -7.52
C ALA A 2 16.67 -29.62 -8.15
N PRO A 3 16.49 -29.50 -9.49
CA PRO A 3 16.45 -28.19 -10.13
C PRO A 3 15.28 -27.41 -9.54
N ILE A 4 15.56 -26.24 -8.97
CA ILE A 4 14.51 -25.31 -8.53
C ILE A 4 13.65 -25.02 -9.75
N GLN A 5 12.43 -25.53 -9.75
CA GLN A 5 11.51 -25.42 -10.87
C GLN A 5 11.30 -23.93 -11.18
N PHE A 6 11.66 -23.49 -12.39
CA PHE A 6 11.44 -22.14 -12.96
C PHE A 6 10.19 -21.36 -12.47
N PRO A 7 9.00 -21.95 -12.28
CA PRO A 7 7.82 -21.25 -11.73
C PRO A 7 8.04 -20.63 -10.34
N HIS A 8 8.89 -21.22 -9.49
CA HIS A 8 9.09 -20.75 -8.12
C HIS A 8 9.86 -19.41 -8.06
N MET A 9 10.72 -19.14 -9.05
CA MET A 9 11.59 -17.96 -9.04
C MET A 9 10.82 -16.68 -9.37
N VAL A 10 9.78 -16.75 -10.21
CA VAL A 10 9.02 -15.55 -10.63
C VAL A 10 7.98 -15.14 -9.61
N PHE A 11 7.47 -16.08 -8.81
CA PHE A 11 6.64 -15.73 -7.67
C PHE A 11 7.42 -14.89 -6.64
N LEU A 12 8.74 -15.04 -6.53
CA LEU A 12 9.56 -14.32 -5.55
C LEU A 12 9.89 -12.87 -5.92
N TYR A 13 9.90 -12.52 -7.21
CA TYR A 13 10.34 -11.17 -7.64
C TYR A 13 9.33 -10.04 -7.36
N GLY A 14 8.02 -10.33 -7.28
CA GLY A 14 6.98 -9.30 -7.03
C GLY A 14 6.52 -9.17 -5.57
N ILE A 15 6.80 -10.18 -4.75
CA ILE A 15 6.33 -10.25 -3.36
C ILE A 15 6.86 -9.13 -2.47
N PRO A 16 8.14 -8.70 -2.57
CA PRO A 16 8.67 -7.63 -1.73
C PRO A 16 7.94 -6.29 -1.94
N ASP A 17 7.66 -5.93 -3.19
CA ASP A 17 7.02 -4.65 -3.53
C ASP A 17 5.54 -4.64 -3.13
N ILE A 18 4.82 -5.74 -3.36
CA ILE A 18 3.43 -5.92 -2.92
C ILE A 18 3.34 -5.89 -1.38
N ALA A 19 4.23 -6.59 -0.69
CA ALA A 19 4.28 -6.58 0.77
C ALA A 19 4.55 -5.18 1.32
N LYS A 20 5.47 -4.43 0.70
CA LYS A 20 5.77 -3.04 1.07
C LYS A 20 4.56 -2.13 0.84
N ASN A 21 3.87 -2.26 -0.29
CA ASN A 21 2.64 -1.51 -0.57
C ASN A 21 1.59 -1.77 0.53
N HIS A 22 1.30 -3.04 0.85
CA HIS A 22 0.36 -3.39 1.90
C HIS A 22 0.74 -2.82 3.28
N GLN A 23 2.02 -2.81 3.64
CA GLN A 23 2.47 -2.21 4.90
C GLN A 23 2.20 -0.71 4.96
N VAL A 24 2.53 0.01 3.88
CA VAL A 24 2.28 1.46 3.80
C VAL A 24 0.79 1.76 3.80
N ARG A 25 -0.01 0.98 3.05
CA ARG A 25 -1.47 1.10 3.01
C ARG A 25 -2.09 0.92 4.39
N LYS A 26 -1.70 -0.13 5.13
CA LYS A 26 -2.17 -0.36 6.51
C LYS A 26 -1.89 0.84 7.41
N LYS A 27 -0.70 1.42 7.32
CA LYS A 27 -0.34 2.63 8.09
C LYS A 27 -1.24 3.80 7.75
N TYR A 28 -1.48 4.08 6.47
CA TYR A 28 -2.35 5.18 6.06
C TYR A 28 -3.82 4.95 6.42
N THR A 29 -4.32 3.71 6.36
CA THR A 29 -5.69 3.38 6.79
C THR A 29 -5.89 3.70 8.27
N ILE A 30 -4.93 3.35 9.13
CA ILE A 30 -4.99 3.67 10.56
C ILE A 30 -4.98 5.20 10.75
N GLN A 31 -4.03 5.88 10.10
CA GLN A 31 -3.93 7.35 10.20
C GLN A 31 -5.18 8.06 9.70
N LEU A 32 -5.82 7.56 8.63
CA LEU A 32 -7.07 8.11 8.13
C LEU A 32 -8.16 8.01 9.20
N GLY A 33 -8.37 6.82 9.76
CA GLY A 33 -9.37 6.61 10.80
C GLY A 33 -9.15 7.48 12.05
N GLU A 34 -7.89 7.64 12.48
CA GLU A 34 -7.53 8.54 13.59
C GLU A 34 -7.89 10.01 13.26
N ASN A 35 -7.58 10.48 12.06
CA ASN A 35 -7.88 11.87 11.67
C ASN A 35 -9.38 12.10 11.47
N GLU A 36 -10.11 11.13 10.93
CA GLU A 36 -11.57 11.18 10.82
C GLU A 36 -12.23 11.22 12.20
N LEU A 37 -11.70 10.48 13.18
CA LEU A 37 -12.18 10.54 14.55
C LEU A 37 -11.92 11.92 15.16
N VAL A 38 -10.71 12.46 15.02
CA VAL A 38 -10.39 13.82 15.49
C VAL A 38 -11.32 14.86 14.84
N LEU A 39 -11.58 14.74 13.54
CA LEU A 39 -12.49 15.66 12.85
C LEU A 39 -13.89 15.61 13.44
N LYS A 40 -14.42 14.41 13.71
CA LYS A 40 -15.73 14.24 14.37
C LYS A 40 -15.77 14.89 15.75
N GLU A 41 -14.71 14.73 16.55
CA GLU A 41 -14.62 15.37 17.86
C GLU A 41 -14.56 16.92 17.74
N LEU A 42 -13.81 17.44 16.77
CA LEU A 42 -13.76 18.89 16.49
C LEU A 42 -15.12 19.45 16.05
N ASP A 43 -15.87 18.71 15.24
CA ASP A 43 -17.20 19.10 14.76
C ASP A 43 -18.25 19.15 15.91
N LEU A 44 -17.98 18.54 17.07
CA LEU A 44 -18.83 18.59 18.26
C LEU A 44 -18.51 19.79 19.18
N LEU A 45 -17.40 20.49 18.95
CA LEU A 45 -16.99 21.61 19.80
C LEU A 45 -17.83 22.86 19.51
N LYS A 46 -18.05 23.65 20.56
CA LYS A 46 -18.61 25.00 20.44
C LYS A 46 -17.59 25.93 19.77
N GLU A 47 -18.06 26.97 19.10
CA GLU A 47 -17.20 27.93 18.39
C GLU A 47 -16.16 28.62 19.29
N ASP A 48 -16.44 28.76 20.59
CA ASP A 48 -15.56 29.37 21.59
C ASP A 48 -14.64 28.37 22.33
N ALA A 49 -14.66 27.09 21.93
CA ALA A 49 -13.85 26.06 22.56
C ALA A 49 -12.35 26.30 22.36
N ASN A 50 -11.57 26.08 23.43
CA ASN A 50 -10.12 26.12 23.33
C ASN A 50 -9.58 24.80 22.79
N VAL A 51 -8.92 24.84 21.63
CA VAL A 51 -8.23 23.69 21.04
C VAL A 51 -6.73 23.81 21.26
N TYR A 52 -6.06 22.70 21.55
CA TYR A 52 -4.62 22.63 21.75
C TYR A 52 -4.01 21.51 20.92
N LYS A 53 -2.85 21.79 20.33
CA LYS A 53 -2.04 20.82 19.59
C LYS A 53 -0.79 20.49 20.39
N LEU A 54 -0.52 19.20 20.59
CA LEU A 54 0.72 18.73 21.19
C LEU A 54 1.88 18.82 20.19
N ILE A 55 2.91 19.58 20.53
CA ILE A 55 4.17 19.72 19.79
C ILE A 55 5.32 19.44 20.76
N GLY A 56 5.95 18.27 20.60
CA GLY A 56 6.95 17.79 21.56
C GLY A 56 6.33 17.67 22.97
N PRO A 57 6.95 18.23 24.03
CA PRO A 57 6.40 18.21 25.37
C PRO A 57 5.38 19.35 25.66
N VAL A 58 5.00 20.16 24.66
CA VAL A 58 4.22 21.39 24.89
C VAL A 58 2.86 21.37 24.17
N LEU A 59 1.83 21.92 24.81
CA LEU A 59 0.51 22.19 24.21
C LEU A 59 0.45 23.62 23.67
N VAL A 60 0.22 23.75 22.37
CA VAL A 60 0.10 25.05 21.70
C VAL A 60 -1.37 25.31 21.38
N LYS A 61 -1.90 26.46 21.82
CA LYS A 61 -3.27 26.86 21.52
C LYS A 61 -3.44 27.02 20.00
N GLN A 62 -4.56 26.54 19.49
CA GLN A 62 -4.94 26.63 18.09
C GLN A 62 -6.34 27.22 17.97
N ASP A 63 -6.57 27.95 16.88
CA ASP A 63 -7.90 28.32 16.47
C ASP A 63 -8.69 27.08 16.02
N LEU A 64 -9.98 27.01 16.36
CA LEU A 64 -10.82 25.85 16.04
C LEU A 64 -11.02 25.69 14.53
N ALA A 65 -11.19 26.78 13.79
CA ALA A 65 -11.36 26.73 12.34
C ALA A 65 -10.04 26.31 11.66
N GLU A 66 -8.91 26.81 12.15
CA GLU A 66 -7.59 26.36 11.69
C GLU A 66 -7.34 24.87 11.98
N ALA A 67 -7.67 24.39 13.18
CA ALA A 67 -7.56 22.98 13.54
C ALA A 67 -8.39 22.10 12.60
N ASN A 68 -9.64 22.49 12.35
CA ASN A 68 -10.53 21.82 11.41
C ASN A 68 -9.97 21.77 9.98
N ALA A 69 -9.53 22.91 9.45
CA ALA A 69 -8.97 23.00 8.10
C ALA A 69 -7.72 22.11 7.96
N ASN A 70 -6.86 22.07 8.97
CA ASN A 70 -5.66 21.26 8.99
C ASN A 70 -5.96 19.76 9.01
N VAL A 71 -6.93 19.32 9.83
CA VAL A 71 -7.35 17.90 9.88
C VAL A 71 -8.00 17.49 8.57
N ARG A 72 -8.88 18.30 7.99
CA ARG A 72 -9.52 18.03 6.68
C ARG A 72 -8.51 17.90 5.56
N LYS A 73 -7.53 18.82 5.48
CA LYS A 73 -6.45 18.75 4.49
C LYS A 73 -5.59 17.49 4.66
N ARG A 74 -5.37 17.04 5.90
CA ARG A 74 -4.64 15.81 6.18
C ARG A 74 -5.43 14.57 5.73
N ILE A 75 -6.73 14.53 5.98
CA ILE A 75 -7.63 13.46 5.50
C ILE A 75 -7.60 13.39 3.97
N GLU A 76 -7.72 14.52 3.29
CA GLU A 76 -7.67 14.60 1.83
C GLU A 76 -6.36 14.03 1.27
N TYR A 77 -5.22 14.48 1.83
CA TYR A 77 -3.91 13.98 1.44
C TYR A 77 -3.77 12.46 1.64
N ILE A 78 -4.15 11.94 2.82
CA ILE A 78 -4.06 10.50 3.12
C ILE A 78 -4.97 9.70 2.18
N SER A 79 -6.18 10.21 1.90
CA SER A 79 -7.13 9.57 1.00
C SER A 79 -6.61 9.50 -0.43
N ALA A 80 -5.97 10.57 -0.91
CA ALA A 80 -5.31 10.58 -2.22
C ALA A 80 -4.14 9.58 -2.27
N GLU A 81 -3.36 9.48 -1.20
CA GLU A 81 -2.23 8.56 -1.13
C GLU A 81 -2.68 7.09 -1.09
N LEU A 82 -3.77 6.78 -0.38
CA LEU A 82 -4.40 5.45 -0.42
C LEU A 82 -4.83 5.06 -1.84
N LYS A 83 -5.46 5.97 -2.58
CA LYS A 83 -5.83 5.73 -3.98
C LYS A 83 -4.62 5.45 -4.87
N ARG A 84 -3.51 6.16 -4.66
CA ARG A 84 -2.24 5.91 -5.38
C ARG A 84 -1.68 4.54 -5.06
N LEU A 85 -1.72 4.13 -3.79
CA LEU A 85 -1.26 2.81 -3.37
C LEU A 85 -2.12 1.69 -3.96
N ASP A 86 -3.44 1.86 -4.00
CA ASP A 86 -4.35 0.89 -4.63
C ASP A 86 -4.07 0.76 -6.14
N ALA A 87 -3.87 1.88 -6.84
CA ALA A 87 -3.49 1.86 -8.26
C ALA A 87 -2.12 1.21 -8.51
N ALA A 88 -1.13 1.50 -7.66
CA ALA A 88 0.19 0.88 -7.76
C ALA A 88 0.15 -0.63 -7.45
N LEU A 89 -0.71 -1.06 -6.52
CA LEU A 89 -0.91 -2.48 -6.22
C LEU A 89 -1.50 -3.21 -7.43
N GLN A 90 -2.53 -2.64 -8.06
CA GLN A 90 -3.13 -3.20 -9.26
C GLN A 90 -2.11 -3.37 -10.40
N ASP A 91 -1.31 -2.35 -10.68
CA ASP A 91 -0.25 -2.42 -11.71
C ASP A 91 0.81 -3.50 -11.38
N LEU A 92 1.19 -3.64 -10.10
CA LEU A 92 2.12 -4.69 -9.67
C LEU A 92 1.52 -6.10 -9.85
N GLU A 93 0.25 -6.29 -9.51
CA GLU A 93 -0.47 -7.54 -9.67
C GLU A 93 -0.63 -7.92 -11.15
N GLU A 94 -0.99 -6.96 -12.00
CA GLU A 94 -1.09 -7.15 -13.46
C GLU A 94 0.28 -7.55 -14.06
N LYS A 95 1.36 -6.86 -13.67
CA LYS A 95 2.73 -7.21 -14.07
C LYS A 95 3.13 -8.61 -13.61
N GLN A 96 2.80 -8.97 -12.37
CA GLN A 96 3.08 -10.32 -11.85
C GLN A 96 2.31 -11.38 -12.64
N ASN A 97 1.03 -11.13 -12.94
CA ASN A 97 0.21 -12.07 -13.69
C ASN A 97 0.67 -12.23 -15.15
N SER A 98 1.03 -11.13 -15.82
CA SER A 98 1.60 -11.16 -17.18
C SER A 98 2.89 -12.00 -17.24
N LYS A 99 3.79 -11.82 -16.27
CA LYS A 99 5.02 -12.63 -16.18
C LYS A 99 4.71 -14.11 -15.93
N LYS A 100 3.76 -14.40 -15.04
CA LYS A 100 3.28 -15.77 -14.77
C LYS A 100 2.75 -16.43 -16.04
N GLU A 101 1.93 -15.74 -16.84
CA GLU A 101 1.40 -16.26 -18.10
C GLU A 101 2.49 -16.51 -19.15
N ALA A 102 3.46 -15.60 -19.28
CA ALA A 102 4.58 -15.78 -20.20
C ALA A 102 5.39 -17.05 -19.87
N ILE A 103 5.59 -17.34 -18.59
CA ILE A 103 6.31 -18.54 -18.13
C ILE A 103 5.49 -19.79 -18.39
N LEU A 104 4.19 -19.77 -18.11
CA LEU A 104 3.30 -20.90 -18.38
C LEU A 104 3.32 -21.28 -19.87
N LYS A 105 3.46 -20.31 -20.78
CA LYS A 105 3.61 -20.58 -22.22
C LYS A 105 4.96 -21.20 -22.60
N VAL A 106 6.03 -20.82 -21.91
CA VAL A 106 7.40 -21.31 -22.19
C VAL A 106 7.65 -22.68 -21.52
N GLN A 107 6.97 -22.99 -20.43
CA GLN A 107 7.15 -24.22 -19.63
C GLN A 107 7.07 -25.51 -20.44
N PRO A 108 6.04 -25.75 -21.29
CA PRO A 108 5.92 -26.97 -22.07
C PRO A 108 7.05 -27.12 -23.10
N ARG A 109 7.53 -25.99 -23.67
CA ARG A 109 8.64 -25.98 -24.64
C ARG A 109 9.96 -26.34 -23.97
N ILE A 110 10.20 -25.90 -22.75
CA ILE A 110 11.40 -26.27 -21.99
C ILE A 110 11.37 -27.76 -21.64
N GLN A 111 10.21 -28.29 -21.22
CA GLN A 111 10.07 -29.71 -20.90
C GLN A 111 10.32 -30.62 -22.12
N SER A 112 9.79 -30.25 -23.30
CA SER A 112 10.01 -31.04 -24.51
C SER A 112 11.47 -31.01 -24.98
N LEU A 113 12.16 -29.87 -24.87
CA LEU A 113 13.59 -29.75 -25.18
C LEU A 113 14.49 -30.52 -24.21
N GLN A 114 14.15 -30.54 -22.92
CA GLN A 114 14.89 -31.31 -21.90
C GLN A 114 14.70 -32.82 -22.06
N ALA A 115 13.50 -33.28 -22.44
CA ALA A 115 13.22 -34.69 -22.73
C ALA A 115 13.92 -35.18 -24.01
N GLY A 116 14.16 -34.29 -24.98
CA GLY A 116 14.92 -34.59 -26.20
C GLY A 116 16.42 -34.76 -25.96
N LYS A 117 17.03 -33.91 -25.10
CA LYS A 117 18.46 -33.99 -24.77
C LYS A 117 18.86 -35.17 -23.88
N ALA A 118 17.91 -35.87 -23.25
CA ALA A 118 18.19 -37.04 -22.41
C ALA A 118 18.22 -38.37 -23.19
N LYS A 119 17.98 -38.32 -24.52
CA LYS A 119 17.93 -39.50 -25.40
C LYS A 119 19.14 -39.64 -26.32
N ASP A 120 20.09 -38.71 -26.25
CA ASP A 120 21.42 -38.77 -26.88
C ASP A 120 22.50 -38.89 -25.77
#